data_AF-A0A526V270-F1
#
_entry.id   AF-A0A526V270-F1
#
_cell.length_a   1.000
_cell.length_b   1.000
_cell.length_c   1.000
_cell.angle_alpha   90.00
_cell.angle_beta   90.00
_cell.angle_gamma   90.00
#
_symmetry.space_group_name_H-M   'P 1'
#
loop_
_entity.id
_entity.type
_entity.pdbx_description
1 polymer ?
#
loop_
_entity_poly.entity_id
_entity_poly.type
_entity_poly.pdbx_seq_one_letter_code
_entity_poly.pdbx_strand_id
1 'polypeptide(L)'
;ILIGQVQAFGTSPSAPLGFCRGRYASVKDPLPAGWLASQDMIIGYLVEAGNRILLRTDGKGSWVLPTARRRKADSQLVLDGGEALTLVPENTFLYSVFDVADSDPGYLIYRAELSRESAEAALPDGHAFFSVDALPYERVATHELRAMLRRYARERQDKRFGIYIDTGDGGRVAMIDGQSQSWTQAASE
;
A
#
# COMPACT_ATOMS: atom_id res chain seq x y z
N ILE A 1 25.93 21.34 18.22
CA ILE A 1 26.36 22.03 16.98
C ILE A 1 27.87 22.18 17.07
N LEU A 2 28.61 21.59 16.15
CA LEU A 2 30.07 21.74 16.06
C LEU A 2 30.38 22.76 14.96
N ILE A 3 31.20 23.76 15.27
CA ILE A 3 31.60 24.81 14.33
C ILE A 3 33.13 24.88 14.36
N GLY A 4 33.77 24.80 13.19
CA GLY A 4 35.22 24.79 13.07
C GLY A 4 35.68 25.51 11.80
N GLN A 5 36.85 26.13 11.87
CA GLN A 5 37.50 26.78 10.74
C GLN A 5 38.29 25.72 9.94
N VAL A 6 37.96 25.56 8.65
CA VAL A 6 38.70 24.65 7.75
C VAL A 6 40.10 25.22 7.49
N GLN A 7 41.14 24.52 7.97
CA GLN A 7 42.54 24.92 7.78
C GLN A 7 43.15 24.31 6.50
N ALA A 8 42.66 23.13 6.07
CA ALA A 8 43.08 22.44 4.86
C ALA A 8 42.00 21.43 4.41
N PHE A 9 41.92 21.12 3.11
CA PHE A 9 41.04 20.09 2.56
C PHE A 9 41.63 19.47 1.28
N GLY A 10 41.10 18.31 0.88
CA GLY A 10 41.44 17.62 -0.37
C GLY A 10 40.19 17.23 -1.14
N THR A 11 40.31 17.07 -2.46
CA THR A 11 39.23 16.62 -3.34
C THR A 11 39.68 15.44 -4.18
N SER A 12 38.72 14.64 -4.64
CA SER A 12 38.93 13.51 -5.54
C SER A 12 37.82 13.51 -6.58
N PRO A 13 38.09 13.10 -7.84
CA PRO A 13 37.06 12.91 -8.86
C PRO A 13 36.22 11.64 -8.62
N SER A 14 36.49 10.88 -7.55
CA SER A 14 35.70 9.69 -7.20
C SER A 14 34.26 10.06 -6.92
N ALA A 15 33.33 9.25 -7.44
CA ALA A 15 31.91 9.43 -7.20
C ALA A 15 31.61 9.46 -5.68
N PRO A 16 30.86 10.47 -5.19
CA PRO A 16 30.53 10.55 -3.78
C PRO A 16 29.51 9.46 -3.41
N LEU A 17 29.54 9.08 -2.13
CA LEU A 17 28.55 8.19 -1.56
C LEU A 17 27.46 9.02 -0.87
N GLY A 18 26.22 8.88 -1.34
CA GLY A 18 25.05 9.45 -0.68
C GLY A 18 24.47 8.48 0.34
N PHE A 19 23.96 8.99 1.45
CA PHE A 19 23.13 8.22 2.38
C PHE A 19 21.74 8.85 2.43
N CYS A 20 20.72 8.09 2.08
CA CYS A 20 19.33 8.55 2.09
C CYS A 20 18.43 7.40 2.50
N ARG A 21 17.47 7.66 3.39
CA ARG A 21 16.45 6.68 3.80
C ARG A 21 17.01 5.31 4.21
N GLY A 22 18.11 5.30 4.96
CA GLY A 22 18.69 4.06 5.51
C GLY A 22 19.58 3.26 4.56
N ARG A 23 19.86 3.76 3.34
CA ARG A 23 20.71 3.07 2.36
C ARG A 23 21.79 3.97 1.79
N TYR A 24 22.93 3.36 1.45
CA TYR A 24 24.01 4.01 0.71
C TYR A 24 23.75 3.93 -0.79
N ALA A 25 23.99 5.01 -1.51
CA ALA A 25 23.81 5.10 -2.96
C ALA A 25 25.03 5.77 -3.60
N SER A 26 25.56 5.18 -4.67
CA SER A 26 26.58 5.81 -5.49
C SER A 26 25.95 6.93 -6.32
N VAL A 27 26.47 8.14 -6.19
CA VAL A 27 26.01 9.29 -6.97
C VAL A 27 26.72 9.27 -8.32
N LYS A 28 25.97 9.01 -9.40
CA LYS A 28 26.47 9.12 -10.78
C LYS A 28 26.02 10.45 -11.39
N ASP A 29 26.81 10.98 -12.32
CA ASP A 29 26.48 12.18 -13.11
C ASP A 29 26.25 11.77 -14.58
N PRO A 30 25.10 12.09 -15.19
CA PRO A 30 23.93 12.73 -14.59
C PRO A 30 23.30 11.89 -13.48
N LEU A 31 22.74 12.58 -12.46
CA LEU A 31 21.92 11.92 -11.45
C LEU A 31 20.87 11.05 -12.15
N PRO A 32 20.66 9.80 -11.70
CA PRO A 32 19.60 8.96 -12.27
C PRO A 32 18.28 9.72 -12.24
N ALA A 33 17.55 9.68 -13.36
CA ALA A 33 16.22 10.29 -13.43
C ALA A 33 15.36 9.76 -12.27
N GLY A 34 14.78 10.65 -11.46
CA GLY A 34 13.94 10.28 -10.31
C GLY A 34 14.64 10.17 -8.94
N TRP A 35 15.95 10.37 -8.84
CA TRP A 35 16.68 10.25 -7.56
C TRP A 35 16.21 11.20 -6.44
N LEU A 36 15.67 12.36 -6.82
CA LEU A 36 15.10 13.37 -5.91
C LEU A 36 13.57 13.28 -5.78
N ALA A 37 12.90 12.42 -6.55
CA ALA A 37 11.47 12.25 -6.41
C ALA A 37 11.22 11.37 -5.18
N SER A 38 10.75 11.97 -4.08
CA SER A 38 9.99 11.22 -3.10
C SER A 38 8.78 10.66 -3.82
N GLN A 39 8.84 9.41 -4.28
CA GLN A 39 7.63 8.76 -4.74
C GLN A 39 6.73 8.61 -3.51
N ASP A 40 5.66 9.40 -3.46
CA ASP A 40 4.63 9.27 -2.43
C ASP A 40 4.06 7.86 -2.51
N MET A 41 3.98 7.17 -1.38
CA MET A 41 3.47 5.81 -1.34
C MET A 41 2.06 5.74 -1.96
N ILE A 42 1.81 4.72 -2.77
CA ILE A 42 0.47 4.46 -3.30
C ILE A 42 -0.39 3.90 -2.18
N ILE A 43 -1.48 4.60 -1.87
CA ILE A 43 -2.47 4.12 -0.90
C ILE A 43 -3.48 3.25 -1.64
N GLY A 44 -3.39 1.94 -1.44
CA GLY A 44 -4.30 0.96 -2.03
C GLY A 44 -5.33 0.46 -1.01
N TYR A 45 -6.50 0.06 -1.50
CA TYR A 45 -7.59 -0.45 -0.68
C TYR A 45 -7.99 -1.85 -1.12
N LEU A 46 -7.88 -2.81 -0.21
CA LEU A 46 -8.49 -4.12 -0.31
C LEU A 46 -9.92 -4.03 0.25
N VAL A 47 -10.85 -3.65 -0.62
CA VAL A 47 -12.26 -3.38 -0.25
C VAL A 47 -13.07 -4.67 -0.28
N GLU A 48 -13.58 -5.08 0.88
CA GLU A 48 -14.37 -6.29 1.08
C GLU A 48 -15.88 -5.99 0.95
N ALA A 49 -16.58 -6.78 0.14
CA ALA A 49 -18.05 -6.84 0.08
C ALA A 49 -18.50 -8.30 0.33
N GLY A 50 -18.53 -8.69 1.61
CA GLY A 50 -18.76 -10.07 2.04
C GLY A 50 -17.55 -10.98 1.75
N ASN A 51 -17.72 -11.96 0.85
CA ASN A 51 -16.64 -12.83 0.36
C ASN A 51 -16.12 -12.40 -1.03
N ARG A 52 -16.27 -11.12 -1.37
CA ARG A 52 -15.78 -10.56 -2.61
C ARG A 52 -14.87 -9.38 -2.33
N ILE A 53 -13.89 -9.16 -3.20
CA ILE A 53 -13.05 -7.97 -3.16
C ILE A 53 -13.21 -7.14 -4.43
N LEU A 54 -13.15 -5.83 -4.29
CA LEU A 54 -13.17 -4.90 -5.42
C LEU A 54 -11.78 -4.82 -6.04
N LEU A 55 -11.71 -5.04 -7.36
CA LEU A 55 -10.55 -4.74 -8.17
C LEU A 55 -10.94 -3.76 -9.29
N ARG A 56 -9.94 -3.06 -9.82
CA ARG A 56 -10.09 -2.21 -11.00
C ARG A 56 -9.08 -2.58 -12.07
N THR A 57 -9.42 -2.32 -13.33
CA THR A 57 -8.47 -2.40 -14.43
C THR A 57 -7.39 -1.32 -14.31
N ASP A 58 -6.16 -1.65 -14.67
CA ASP A 58 -5.06 -0.70 -14.84
C ASP A 58 -5.10 0.03 -16.20
N GLY A 59 -6.09 -0.27 -17.04
CA GLY A 59 -6.22 0.24 -18.41
C GLY A 59 -5.29 -0.43 -19.42
N LYS A 60 -4.42 -1.35 -18.98
CA LYS A 60 -3.45 -2.11 -19.79
C LYS A 60 -3.77 -3.62 -19.83
N GLY A 61 -4.89 -4.03 -19.24
CA GLY A 61 -5.40 -5.40 -19.28
C GLY A 61 -5.20 -6.19 -17.97
N SER A 62 -4.56 -5.57 -16.97
CA SER A 62 -4.36 -6.16 -15.65
C SER A 62 -5.35 -5.60 -14.62
N TRP A 63 -5.48 -6.31 -13.51
CA TRP A 63 -6.24 -5.92 -12.33
C TRP A 63 -5.31 -5.41 -11.23
N VAL A 64 -5.72 -4.33 -10.59
CA VAL A 64 -5.06 -3.72 -9.43
C VAL A 64 -6.09 -3.39 -8.35
N LEU A 65 -5.62 -3.04 -7.16
CA LEU A 65 -6.49 -2.50 -6.12
C LEU A 65 -6.97 -1.09 -6.49
N PRO A 66 -8.17 -0.67 -6.06
CA PRO A 66 -8.53 0.73 -6.03
C PRO A 66 -7.54 1.52 -5.16
N THR A 67 -7.23 2.73 -5.58
CA THR A 67 -6.22 3.59 -4.95
C THR A 67 -6.82 4.95 -4.60
N ALA A 68 -6.32 5.59 -3.55
CA ALA A 68 -6.67 6.97 -3.22
C ALA A 68 -5.44 7.87 -3.21
N ARG A 69 -5.61 9.15 -3.58
CA ARG A 69 -4.53 10.14 -3.52
C ARG A 69 -4.08 10.46 -2.10
N ARG A 70 -4.98 10.36 -1.13
CA ARG A 70 -4.71 10.55 0.31
C ARG A 70 -5.65 9.65 1.09
N ARG A 71 -5.17 9.07 2.19
CA ARG A 71 -6.05 8.53 3.22
C ARG A 71 -6.71 9.73 3.90
N LYS A 72 -8.00 9.91 3.67
CA LYS A 72 -8.80 10.74 4.56
C LYS A 72 -9.32 9.83 5.68
N ALA A 73 -9.50 10.40 6.86
CA ALA A 73 -10.15 9.72 7.97
C ALA A 73 -11.68 9.59 7.76
N ASP A 74 -12.17 10.02 6.60
CA ASP A 74 -13.57 9.85 6.23
C ASP A 74 -13.83 8.40 5.82
N SER A 75 -15.10 8.04 5.86
CA SER A 75 -15.61 6.77 5.37
C SER A 75 -15.62 6.69 3.84
N GLN A 76 -15.05 7.64 3.09
CA GLN A 76 -15.23 7.71 1.65
C GLN A 76 -13.95 7.41 0.86
N LEU A 77 -14.01 6.37 0.05
CA LEU A 77 -13.02 6.07 -0.98
C LEU A 77 -13.49 6.66 -2.31
N VAL A 78 -12.85 7.75 -2.75
CA VAL A 78 -13.10 8.34 -4.07
C VAL A 78 -12.28 7.58 -5.12
N LEU A 79 -12.98 6.98 -6.08
CA LEU A 79 -12.41 6.24 -7.20
C LEU A 79 -11.96 7.18 -8.32
N ASP A 80 -11.17 6.66 -9.27
CA ASP A 80 -10.63 7.44 -10.39
C ASP A 80 -11.71 8.09 -11.29
N GLY A 81 -12.95 7.57 -11.27
CA GLY A 81 -14.12 8.12 -11.98
C GLY A 81 -14.86 9.23 -11.23
N GLY A 82 -14.49 9.51 -9.97
CA GLY A 82 -15.13 10.52 -9.12
C GLY A 82 -16.25 9.98 -8.24
N GLU A 83 -16.69 8.73 -8.44
CA GLU A 83 -17.62 8.06 -7.55
C GLU A 83 -16.97 7.77 -6.20
N ALA A 84 -17.76 7.89 -5.14
CA ALA A 84 -17.34 7.61 -3.78
C ALA A 84 -17.98 6.31 -3.27
N LEU A 85 -17.14 5.41 -2.76
CA LEU A 85 -17.59 4.25 -2.01
C LEU A 85 -17.52 4.55 -0.53
N THR A 86 -18.61 4.27 0.19
CA THR A 86 -18.65 4.37 1.64
C THR A 86 -18.09 3.08 2.24
N LEU A 87 -16.98 3.21 2.96
CA LEU A 87 -16.32 2.18 3.76
C LEU A 87 -16.84 2.24 5.21
N VAL A 88 -16.70 1.14 5.94
CA VAL A 88 -16.91 1.07 7.39
C VAL A 88 -15.59 1.46 8.08
N PRO A 89 -15.50 2.67 8.69
CA PRO A 89 -14.24 3.16 9.25
C PRO A 89 -13.66 2.26 10.33
N GLU A 90 -14.53 1.68 11.17
CA GLU A 90 -14.16 0.82 12.30
C GLU A 90 -13.55 -0.50 11.85
N ASN A 91 -13.73 -0.88 10.58
CA ASN A 91 -13.18 -2.10 9.96
C ASN A 91 -12.10 -1.78 8.91
N THR A 92 -11.57 -0.55 8.91
CA THR A 92 -10.55 -0.10 7.96
C THR A 92 -9.17 0.01 8.62
N PHE A 93 -8.28 -0.94 8.31
CA PHE A 93 -6.96 -1.08 8.95
C PHE A 93 -5.83 -1.32 7.96
N LEU A 94 -4.62 -0.94 8.36
CA LEU A 94 -3.41 -1.25 7.61
C LEU A 94 -3.24 -2.76 7.49
N TYR A 95 -2.97 -3.23 6.29
CA TYR A 95 -2.85 -4.65 5.97
C TYR A 95 -1.45 -5.01 5.45
N SER A 96 -0.88 -4.20 4.56
CA SER A 96 0.44 -4.47 3.99
C SER A 96 1.19 -3.20 3.63
N VAL A 97 2.50 -3.23 3.82
CA VAL A 97 3.45 -2.21 3.40
C VAL A 97 4.53 -2.91 2.60
N PHE A 98 4.71 -2.57 1.32
CA PHE A 98 5.74 -3.20 0.49
C PHE A 98 6.18 -2.31 -0.67
N ASP A 99 7.43 -2.48 -1.11
CA ASP A 99 7.90 -1.87 -2.35
C ASP A 99 7.61 -2.81 -3.53
N VAL A 100 7.44 -2.25 -4.73
CA VAL A 100 7.39 -3.03 -5.97
C VAL A 100 8.72 -2.85 -6.69
N ALA A 101 9.32 -3.95 -7.14
CA ALA A 101 10.60 -3.88 -7.84
C ALA A 101 10.57 -2.95 -9.07
N ASP A 102 11.71 -2.33 -9.34
CA ASP A 102 12.08 -1.65 -10.59
C ASP A 102 11.45 -0.29 -10.99
N SER A 103 10.41 0.27 -10.36
CA SER A 103 10.05 1.69 -10.64
C SER A 103 8.90 2.34 -9.86
N ASP A 104 8.08 1.58 -9.13
CA ASP A 104 6.83 2.12 -8.57
C ASP A 104 6.94 2.56 -7.11
N PRO A 105 6.07 3.50 -6.67
CA PRO A 105 6.04 3.93 -5.28
C PRO A 105 5.74 2.75 -4.37
N GLY A 106 6.31 2.75 -3.16
CA GLY A 106 5.93 1.79 -2.12
C GLY A 106 4.41 1.82 -1.88
N TYR A 107 3.82 0.67 -1.61
CA TYR A 107 2.38 0.51 -1.39
C TYR A 107 2.06 0.53 0.10
N LEU A 108 1.01 1.28 0.45
CA LEU A 108 0.34 1.24 1.74
C LEU A 108 -1.07 0.69 1.54
N ILE A 109 -1.26 -0.60 1.83
CA ILE A 109 -2.53 -1.28 1.59
C ILE A 109 -3.37 -1.29 2.86
N TYR A 110 -4.56 -0.72 2.78
CA TYR A 110 -5.59 -0.85 3.81
C TYR A 110 -6.57 -1.95 3.43
N ARG A 111 -6.90 -2.83 4.38
CA ARG A 111 -8.13 -3.64 4.29
C ARG A 111 -9.28 -2.78 4.78
N ALA A 112 -10.37 -2.76 4.03
CA ALA A 112 -11.57 -2.01 4.37
C ALA A 112 -12.81 -2.82 4.06
N GLU A 113 -13.86 -2.66 4.86
CA GLU A 113 -15.17 -3.22 4.58
C GLU A 113 -16.04 -2.18 3.88
N LEU A 114 -16.75 -2.59 2.83
CA LEU A 114 -17.71 -1.75 2.13
C LEU A 114 -19.02 -1.67 2.93
N SER A 115 -19.60 -0.47 3.02
CA SER A 115 -20.92 -0.31 3.63
C SER A 115 -21.99 -1.05 2.81
N ARG A 116 -23.10 -1.43 3.45
CA ARG A 116 -24.24 -2.06 2.75
C ARG A 116 -24.80 -1.20 1.63
N GLU A 117 -24.91 0.11 1.87
CA GLU A 117 -25.40 1.08 0.88
C GLU A 117 -24.52 1.11 -0.38
N SER A 118 -23.20 1.13 -0.20
CA SER A 118 -22.27 1.13 -1.34
C SER A 118 -22.10 -0.24 -1.99
N ALA A 119 -22.44 -1.33 -1.31
CA ALA A 119 -22.43 -2.67 -1.91
C ALA A 119 -23.55 -2.86 -2.94
N GLU A 120 -24.62 -2.06 -2.89
CA GLU A 120 -25.76 -2.09 -3.82
C GLU A 120 -25.62 -1.04 -4.94
N ALA A 121 -24.66 -0.13 -4.84
CA ALA A 121 -24.42 0.90 -5.85
C ALA A 121 -23.83 0.32 -7.15
N ALA A 122 -24.15 0.95 -8.28
CA ALA A 122 -23.51 0.64 -9.55
C ALA A 122 -22.02 0.97 -9.47
N LEU A 123 -21.18 0.02 -9.88
CA LEU A 123 -19.74 0.24 -9.97
C LEU A 123 -19.39 1.07 -11.22
N PRO A 124 -18.37 1.94 -11.15
CA PRO A 124 -17.85 2.62 -12.33
C PRO A 124 -17.24 1.63 -13.32
N ASP A 125 -17.16 2.05 -14.58
CA ASP A 125 -16.52 1.24 -15.62
C ASP A 125 -15.10 0.81 -15.22
N GLY A 126 -14.76 -0.43 -15.58
CA GLY A 126 -13.46 -1.01 -15.25
C GLY A 126 -13.30 -1.48 -13.80
N HIS A 127 -14.35 -1.42 -12.96
CA HIS A 127 -14.36 -1.98 -11.62
C HIS A 127 -15.20 -3.26 -11.55
N ALA A 128 -14.75 -4.25 -10.77
CA ALA A 128 -15.50 -5.48 -10.60
C ALA A 128 -15.22 -6.13 -9.24
N PHE A 129 -16.25 -6.77 -8.69
CA PHE A 129 -16.12 -7.64 -7.52
C PHE A 129 -15.72 -9.06 -7.95
N PHE A 130 -14.69 -9.60 -7.31
CA PHE A 130 -14.25 -10.97 -7.49
C PHE A 130 -14.42 -11.75 -6.21
N SER A 131 -14.92 -12.99 -6.29
CA SER A 131 -14.91 -13.90 -5.15
C SER A 131 -13.48 -14.13 -4.68
N VAL A 132 -13.25 -14.19 -3.37
CA VAL A 132 -11.93 -14.49 -2.79
C VAL A 132 -11.40 -15.85 -3.29
N ASP A 133 -12.30 -16.79 -3.55
CA ASP A 133 -11.96 -18.13 -4.05
C ASP A 133 -11.68 -18.17 -5.57
N ALA A 134 -11.97 -17.09 -6.29
CA ALA A 134 -11.87 -17.00 -7.75
C ALA A 134 -11.19 -15.70 -8.20
N LEU A 135 -10.15 -15.27 -7.48
CA LEU A 135 -9.37 -14.10 -7.86
C LEU A 135 -8.60 -14.33 -9.16
N PRO A 136 -8.52 -13.32 -10.06
CA PRO A 136 -7.86 -13.45 -11.35
C PRO A 136 -6.35 -13.27 -11.21
N TYR A 137 -5.68 -14.14 -10.44
CA TYR A 137 -4.26 -13.98 -10.07
C TYR A 137 -3.35 -13.78 -11.28
N GLU A 138 -3.61 -14.46 -12.40
CA GLU A 138 -2.79 -14.41 -13.62
C GLU A 138 -2.87 -13.04 -14.30
N ARG A 139 -3.93 -12.28 -14.02
CA ARG A 139 -4.18 -10.95 -14.56
C ARG A 139 -3.90 -9.85 -13.55
N VAL A 140 -3.33 -10.12 -12.38
CA VAL A 140 -2.93 -9.07 -11.42
C VAL A 140 -1.55 -8.53 -11.79
N ALA A 141 -1.42 -7.19 -11.79
CA ALA A 141 -0.31 -6.48 -12.43
C ALA A 141 1.09 -6.85 -11.91
N THR A 142 1.26 -7.00 -10.60
CA THR A 142 2.59 -7.19 -9.98
C THR A 142 2.69 -8.50 -9.20
N HIS A 143 3.92 -8.97 -8.98
CA HIS A 143 4.16 -10.17 -8.17
C HIS A 143 3.75 -9.95 -6.71
N GLU A 144 4.05 -8.77 -6.17
CA GLU A 144 3.81 -8.36 -4.79
C GLU A 144 2.31 -8.25 -4.50
N LEU A 145 1.53 -7.65 -5.40
CA LEU A 145 0.07 -7.62 -5.28
C LEU A 145 -0.52 -9.04 -5.33
N ARG A 146 0.01 -9.93 -6.19
CA ARG A 146 -0.43 -11.34 -6.24
C ARG A 146 -0.12 -12.08 -4.95
N ALA A 147 1.09 -11.92 -4.41
CA ALA A 147 1.49 -12.54 -3.16
C ALA A 147 0.63 -12.05 -1.99
N MET A 148 0.37 -10.74 -1.92
CA MET A 148 -0.51 -10.12 -0.94
C MET A 148 -1.96 -10.66 -1.05
N LEU A 149 -2.53 -10.74 -2.25
CA LEU A 149 -3.89 -11.28 -2.45
C LEU A 149 -3.98 -12.76 -2.05
N ARG A 150 -2.97 -13.58 -2.36
CA ARG A 150 -2.92 -14.99 -1.92
C ARG A 150 -2.79 -15.12 -0.41
N ARG A 151 -2.07 -14.21 0.24
CA ARG A 151 -1.97 -14.16 1.71
C ARG A 151 -3.33 -13.79 2.30
N TYR A 152 -3.97 -12.75 1.77
CA TYR A 152 -5.30 -12.35 2.18
C TYR A 152 -6.32 -13.48 2.06
N ALA A 153 -6.35 -14.19 0.92
CA ALA A 153 -7.29 -15.30 0.73
C ALA A 153 -7.13 -16.40 1.79
N ARG A 154 -5.88 -16.70 2.20
CA ARG A 154 -5.59 -17.65 3.28
C ARG A 154 -6.02 -17.12 4.65
N GLU A 155 -5.62 -15.89 4.99
CA GLU A 155 -5.93 -15.25 6.27
C GLU A 155 -7.45 -15.02 6.47
N ARG A 156 -8.20 -14.79 5.38
CA ARG A 156 -9.65 -14.59 5.39
C ARG A 156 -10.41 -15.84 5.82
N GLN A 157 -9.94 -17.04 5.46
CA GLN A 157 -10.57 -18.31 5.85
C GLN A 157 -10.63 -18.46 7.38
N ASP A 158 -9.54 -18.10 8.06
CA ASP A 158 -9.43 -18.18 9.51
C ASP A 158 -9.92 -16.90 10.23
N LYS A 159 -10.26 -15.84 9.48
CA LYS A 159 -10.52 -14.48 9.99
C LYS A 159 -9.38 -13.95 10.88
N ARG A 160 -8.14 -14.36 10.59
CA ARG A 160 -6.95 -13.98 11.35
C ARG A 160 -5.98 -13.29 10.42
N PHE A 161 -5.75 -12.02 10.69
CA PHE A 161 -5.03 -11.17 9.76
C PHE A 161 -3.77 -10.59 10.40
N GLY A 162 -2.73 -10.44 9.59
CA GLY A 162 -1.48 -9.82 10.03
C GLY A 162 -1.08 -8.64 9.16
N ILE A 163 -0.40 -7.68 9.77
CA ILE A 163 0.25 -6.59 9.05
C ILE A 163 1.55 -7.15 8.48
N TYR A 164 1.68 -7.12 7.15
CA TYR A 164 2.95 -7.41 6.48
C TYR A 164 3.72 -6.10 6.27
N ILE A 165 5.01 -6.11 6.56
CA ILE A 165 5.93 -5.03 6.25
C ILE A 165 7.12 -5.63 5.52
N ASP A 166 7.42 -5.10 4.35
CA ASP A 166 8.57 -5.51 3.57
C ASP A 166 9.89 -5.05 4.22
N THR A 167 10.88 -5.92 4.20
CA THR A 167 12.21 -5.71 4.78
C THR A 167 13.23 -6.34 3.86
N GLY A 168 14.48 -5.85 3.90
CA GLY A 168 15.55 -6.29 2.98
C GLY A 168 15.89 -7.79 3.06
N ASP A 169 15.38 -8.52 4.06
CA ASP A 169 15.57 -9.95 4.28
C ASP A 169 14.30 -10.80 4.01
N GLY A 170 13.29 -10.24 3.33
CA GLY A 170 12.08 -10.97 2.93
C GLY A 170 10.82 -10.69 3.75
N GLY A 171 10.79 -9.55 4.45
CA GLY A 171 9.61 -9.05 5.13
C GLY A 171 9.34 -9.65 6.52
N ARG A 172 8.32 -9.08 7.18
CA ARG A 172 7.80 -9.51 8.49
C ARG A 172 6.28 -9.47 8.49
N VAL A 173 5.66 -10.40 9.20
CA VAL A 173 4.21 -10.40 9.48
C VAL A 173 4.00 -10.32 10.99
N ALA A 174 3.21 -9.35 11.44
CA ALA A 174 2.75 -9.24 12.82
C ALA A 174 1.23 -9.46 12.87
N MET A 175 0.79 -10.49 13.60
CA MET A 175 -0.63 -10.82 13.71
C MET A 175 -1.37 -9.79 14.56
N ILE A 176 -2.57 -9.40 14.11
CA ILE A 176 -3.50 -8.58 14.88
C ILE A 176 -4.37 -9.53 15.69
N ASP A 177 -4.44 -9.30 17.00
CA ASP A 177 -5.33 -10.03 17.90
C ASP A 177 -6.59 -9.21 18.20
N GLY A 178 -7.73 -9.89 18.29
CA GLY A 178 -9.02 -9.28 18.59
C GLY A 178 -9.63 -8.42 17.46
N GLN A 179 -10.68 -7.69 17.82
CA GLN A 179 -11.35 -6.72 16.95
C GLN A 179 -10.83 -5.31 17.20
N SER A 180 -11.01 -4.45 16.21
CA SER A 180 -10.84 -3.00 16.37
C SER A 180 -11.68 -2.48 17.52
N GLN A 181 -11.10 -1.59 18.33
CA GLN A 181 -11.80 -0.84 19.36
C GLN A 181 -11.51 0.65 19.21
N SER A 182 -12.41 1.48 19.73
CA SER A 182 -12.18 2.93 19.72
C SER A 182 -10.95 3.29 20.55
N TRP A 183 -10.21 4.32 20.14
CA TRP A 183 -9.05 4.79 20.90
C TRP A 183 -9.43 5.16 22.34
N THR A 184 -10.61 5.75 22.56
CA THR A 184 -11.11 6.08 23.90
C THR A 184 -11.25 4.85 24.79
N GLN A 185 -11.72 3.72 24.25
CA GLN A 185 -11.80 2.45 24.99
C GLN A 185 -10.40 1.90 25.28
N ALA A 186 -9.54 1.80 24.26
CA ALA A 186 -8.19 1.28 24.41
C ALA A 186 -7.30 2.11 25.37
N ALA A 187 -7.51 3.43 25.43
CA ALA A 187 -6.76 4.32 26.32
C ALA A 187 -7.30 4.35 27.76
N SER A 188 -8.43 3.70 28.01
CA SER A 188 -9.05 3.61 29.34
C SER A 188 -8.75 2.31 30.09
N GLU A 189 -8.07 1.36 29.43
CA GLU A 189 -7.54 0.11 30.01
C GLU A 189 -6.06 0.25 30.39
#